data_AF-A0A4R8RX36-F1
#
_entry.id   AF-A0A4R8RX36-F1
#
_cell.length_a   1.000
_cell.length_b   1.000
_cell.length_c   1.000
_cell.angle_alpha   90.00
_cell.angle_beta   90.00
_cell.angle_gamma   90.00
#
_symmetry.space_group_name_H-M   'P 1'
#
loop_
_entity.id
_entity.type
_entity.pdbx_description
1 polymer ?
#
loop_
_entity_poly.entity_id
_entity_poly.type
_entity_poly.pdbx_seq_one_letter_code
_entity_poly.pdbx_strand_id
1 'polypeptide(L)'
;MSPFIEIEAHRCLSRVGTTQRHFRLQRPLRGAIDVVLVPSADRARTYVFASDNAGEITDFEVLATVEGTTDAQAALAQLGYGA
;
A
#
# COMPACT_ATOMS: atom_id res chain seq x y z
N MET A 1 -19.95 0.79 0.16
CA MET A 1 -18.96 0.32 -0.83
C MET A 1 -17.60 0.36 -0.16
N SER A 2 -16.73 -0.64 -0.37
CA SER A 2 -15.38 -0.63 0.22
C SER A 2 -14.56 0.52 -0.39
N PRO A 3 -13.85 1.34 0.41
CA PRO A 3 -13.05 2.47 -0.08
C PRO A 3 -11.81 2.04 -0.88
N PHE A 4 -11.49 0.75 -0.89
CA PHE A 4 -10.43 0.12 -1.67
C PHE A 4 -10.74 -1.33 -1.98
N ILE A 5 -10.01 -1.90 -2.95
CA ILE A 5 -10.01 -3.32 -3.30
C ILE A 5 -8.56 -3.79 -3.32
N GLU A 6 -8.25 -4.88 -2.62
CA GLU A 6 -6.96 -5.55 -2.78
C GLU A 6 -6.97 -6.43 -4.03
N ILE A 7 -5.87 -6.40 -4.80
CA ILE A 7 -5.66 -7.31 -5.92
C ILE A 7 -4.67 -8.37 -5.45
N GLU A 8 -5.19 -9.41 -4.80
CA GLU A 8 -4.37 -10.42 -4.11
C GLU A 8 -3.39 -11.16 -5.03
N ALA A 9 -3.73 -11.29 -6.32
CA ALA A 9 -2.89 -11.92 -7.32
C ALA A 9 -1.52 -11.23 -7.49
N HIS A 10 -1.39 -9.95 -7.08
CA HIS A 10 -0.14 -9.18 -7.20
C HIS A 10 0.69 -9.18 -5.91
N ARG A 11 0.26 -9.94 -4.88
CA ARG A 11 1.08 -10.12 -3.67
C ARG A 11 2.42 -10.75 -4.03
N CYS A 12 3.50 -10.13 -3.60
CA CYS A 12 4.84 -10.66 -3.80
C CYS A 12 5.80 -10.16 -2.71
N LEU A 13 7.02 -10.69 -2.71
CA LEU A 13 8.06 -10.26 -1.79
C LEU A 13 8.67 -8.94 -2.26
N SER A 14 8.75 -7.96 -1.37
CA SER A 14 9.41 -6.69 -1.63
C SER A 14 10.94 -6.84 -1.55
N ARG A 15 11.66 -5.82 -2.02
CA ARG A 15 13.13 -5.76 -1.92
C ARG A 15 13.66 -5.77 -0.48
N VAL A 16 12.82 -5.43 0.50
CA VAL A 16 13.18 -5.41 1.92
C VAL A 16 12.74 -6.69 2.66
N GLY A 17 12.32 -7.72 1.92
CA GLY A 17 11.99 -9.04 2.48
C GLY A 17 10.62 -9.12 3.15
N THR A 18 9.74 -8.14 2.93
CA THR A 18 8.37 -8.12 3.45
C THR A 18 7.36 -8.32 2.34
N THR A 19 6.17 -8.85 2.65
CA THR A 19 5.12 -9.00 1.64
C THR A 19 4.57 -7.64 1.24
N GLN A 20 4.72 -7.28 -0.03
CA GLN A 20 3.99 -6.14 -0.59
C GLN A 20 2.60 -6.55 -1.06
N ARG A 21 1.65 -5.63 -0.93
CA ARG A 21 0.22 -5.87 -1.23
C ARG A 21 -0.30 -4.73 -2.09
N HIS A 22 -0.94 -5.06 -3.21
CA HIS A 22 -1.47 -4.09 -4.17
C HIS A 22 -2.94 -3.79 -3.90
N PHE A 23 -3.28 -2.50 -3.93
CA PHE A 23 -4.63 -2.00 -3.71
C PHE A 23 -5.01 -0.99 -4.79
N ARG A 24 -6.25 -1.11 -5.26
CA ARG A 24 -6.94 -0.07 -6.01
C ARG A 24 -7.83 0.75 -5.09
N LEU A 25 -7.57 2.04 -5.01
CA LEU A 25 -8.31 2.99 -4.16
C LEU A 25 -9.51 3.57 -4.91
N GLN A 26 -10.61 3.85 -4.22
CA GLN A 26 -11.74 4.58 -4.82
C GLN A 26 -11.46 6.08 -4.99
N ARG A 27 -10.57 6.64 -4.16
CA ARG A 27 -10.14 8.04 -4.21
C ARG A 27 -8.61 8.09 -4.27
N PRO A 28 -8.00 8.89 -5.16
CA PRO A 28 -6.54 8.90 -5.30
C PRO A 28 -5.81 9.32 -4.03
N LEU A 29 -4.75 8.62 -3.67
CA LEU A 29 -3.80 9.05 -2.65
C LEU A 29 -2.68 9.83 -3.35
N ARG A 30 -2.62 11.15 -3.12
CA ARG A 30 -1.66 12.05 -3.80
C ARG A 30 -1.60 11.86 -5.32
N GLY A 31 -2.76 11.59 -5.94
CA GLY A 31 -2.88 11.39 -7.39
C GLY A 31 -2.78 9.92 -7.86
N ALA A 32 -2.35 8.99 -7.01
CA ALA A 32 -2.28 7.56 -7.34
C ALA A 32 -3.57 6.81 -6.97
N ILE A 33 -4.13 6.05 -7.92
CA ILE A 33 -5.28 5.15 -7.69
C ILE A 33 -4.82 3.74 -7.33
N ASP A 34 -3.82 3.23 -8.05
CA ASP A 34 -3.19 1.95 -7.78
C ASP A 34 -1.97 2.20 -6.88
N VAL A 35 -1.93 1.53 -5.72
CA VAL A 35 -0.87 1.68 -4.72
C VAL A 35 -0.43 0.33 -4.18
N VAL A 36 0.84 0.22 -3.80
CA VAL A 36 1.34 -0.91 -3.02
C VAL A 36 1.70 -0.48 -1.61
N LEU A 37 1.32 -1.32 -0.64
CA LEU A 37 1.70 -1.21 0.76
C LEU A 37 2.83 -2.18 1.04
N VAL A 38 3.92 -1.67 1.60
CA VAL A 38 5.15 -2.42 1.88
C VAL A 38 5.55 -2.20 3.34
N PRO A 39 5.41 -3.21 4.23
CA PRO A 39 5.95 -3.13 5.58
C PRO A 39 7.46 -2.92 5.55
N SER A 40 7.99 -2.10 6.45
CA SER A 40 9.44 -1.95 6.64
C SER A 40 10.07 -3.25 7.15
N ALA A 41 11.38 -3.41 6.91
CA ALA A 41 12.13 -4.60 7.34
C ALA A 41 12.07 -4.81 8.87
N ASP A 42 12.14 -3.72 9.64
CA ASP A 42 12.01 -3.71 11.10
C ASP A 42 10.57 -3.89 11.60
N ARG A 43 9.59 -3.99 10.69
CA ARG A 43 8.16 -4.13 10.97
C ARG A 43 7.58 -2.98 11.83
N ALA A 44 8.25 -1.83 11.88
CA ALA A 44 7.81 -0.68 12.65
C ALA A 44 6.80 0.20 11.89
N ARG A 45 6.80 0.15 10.55
CA ARG A 45 5.97 1.00 9.70
C ARG A 45 5.57 0.33 8.39
N THR A 46 4.65 0.96 7.67
CA THR A 46 4.26 0.58 6.31
C THR A 46 4.45 1.76 5.37
N TYR A 47 5.18 1.54 4.27
CA TYR A 47 5.34 2.51 3.19
C TYR A 47 4.25 2.30 2.14
N VAL A 48 3.79 3.40 1.55
CA VAL A 48 2.86 3.38 0.42
C VAL A 48 3.54 3.97 -0.79
N PHE A 49 3.55 3.22 -1.89
CA PHE A 49 4.12 3.65 -3.17
C PHE A 49 3.04 3.66 -4.24
N ALA A 50 3.21 4.52 -5.25
CA ALA A 50 2.42 4.44 -6.46
C ALA A 50 2.74 3.12 -7.19
N SER A 51 1.72 2.49 -7.76
CA SER A 51 1.91 1.33 -8.62
C SER A 51 1.16 1.47 -9.94
N ASP A 52 1.54 0.66 -10.91
CA ASP A 52 0.73 0.45 -12.10
C ASP A 52 -0.42 -0.53 -11.82
N ASN A 53 -1.18 -0.84 -12.86
CA ASN A 53 -2.30 -1.77 -12.77
C ASN A 53 -1.88 -3.24 -12.55
N ALA A 54 -0.59 -3.57 -12.70
CA ALA A 54 0.00 -4.88 -12.43
C ALA A 54 0.58 -4.98 -11.00
N GLY A 55 0.50 -3.91 -10.21
CA GLY A 55 1.03 -3.87 -8.85
C GLY A 55 2.56 -3.69 -8.80
N GLU A 56 3.18 -3.24 -9.90
CA GLU A 56 4.59 -2.86 -9.90
C GLU A 56 4.75 -1.42 -9.44
N ILE A 57 5.73 -1.16 -8.58
CA ILE A 57 6.07 0.20 -8.12
C ILE A 57 6.54 1.03 -9.33
N THR A 58 5.82 2.10 -9.64
CA THR A 58 6.16 2.99 -10.77
C THR A 58 7.13 4.08 -10.37
N ASP A 59 7.11 4.48 -9.09
CA ASP A 59 8.01 5.46 -8.49
C ASP A 59 8.32 5.05 -7.04
N PHE A 60 9.61 5.10 -6.67
CA PHE A 60 10.06 4.81 -5.31
C PHE A 60 9.92 6.03 -4.37
N GLU A 61 9.35 7.14 -4.82
CA GLU A 61 8.86 8.19 -3.93
C GLU A 61 7.74 7.65 -3.01
N VAL A 62 7.94 7.79 -1.70
CA VAL A 62 6.96 7.36 -0.71
C VAL A 62 5.77 8.33 -0.69
N LEU A 63 4.60 7.86 -1.11
CA LEU A 63 3.36 8.64 -1.05
C LEU A 63 2.93 8.89 0.40
N ALA A 64 3.08 7.89 1.26
CA ALA A 64 2.78 7.98 2.68
C ALA A 64 3.59 6.95 3.49
N THR A 65 3.90 7.30 4.73
CA THR A 65 4.45 6.39 5.73
C THR A 65 3.44 6.27 6.86
N VAL A 66 3.04 5.05 7.18
CA VAL A 66 2.14 4.77 8.30
C VAL A 66 2.93 4.06 9.40
N GLU A 67 3.13 4.75 10.52
CA GLU A 67 3.90 4.26 11.66
C GLU A 67 3.06 3.30 12.53
N GLY A 68 3.73 2.37 13.20
CA GLY A 68 3.13 1.51 14.23
C GLY A 68 2.26 0.36 13.70
N THR A 69 2.24 0.09 12.40
CA THR A 69 1.50 -1.05 11.83
C THR A 69 2.18 -1.66 10.60
N THR A 70 1.98 -2.96 10.44
CA THR A 70 2.27 -3.72 9.22
C THR A 70 1.01 -4.34 8.60
N ASP A 71 -0.14 -4.16 9.25
CA ASP A 71 -1.43 -4.57 8.71
C ASP A 71 -1.92 -3.54 7.69
N ALA A 72 -2.20 -4.01 6.47
CA ALA A 72 -2.54 -3.14 5.36
C ALA A 72 -3.90 -2.45 5.53
N GLN A 73 -4.88 -3.13 6.15
CA GLN A 73 -6.20 -2.54 6.38
C GLN A 73 -6.13 -1.44 7.44
N ALA A 74 -5.42 -1.68 8.54
CA ALA A 74 -5.14 -0.68 9.56
C ALA A 74 -4.36 0.50 8.98
N ALA A 75 -3.37 0.26 8.11
CA ALA A 75 -2.63 1.32 7.46
C ALA A 75 -3.52 2.19 6.56
N LEU A 76 -4.36 1.56 5.72
CA LEU A 76 -5.31 2.27 4.86
C LEU A 76 -6.36 3.04 5.68
N ALA A 77 -6.82 2.49 6.80
CA ALA A 77 -7.74 3.17 7.71
C ALA A 77 -7.12 4.45 8.30
N GLN A 78 -5.86 4.41 8.74
CA GLN A 78 -5.14 5.60 9.22
C GLN A 78 -4.95 6.67 8.14
N LEU A 79 -4.92 6.27 6.86
CA LEU A 79 -4.87 7.17 5.71
C LEU A 79 -6.26 7.69 5.29
N GLY A 80 -7.32 7.39 6.04
CA GLY A 80 -8.68 7.86 5.76
C GLY A 80 -9.48 6.98 4.80
N TYR A 81 -8.99 5.77 4.50
CA TYR A 81 -9.70 4.75 3.74
C TYR A 81 -10.36 3.71 4.67
N GLY A 82 -10.77 4.14 5.86
CA GLY A 82 -11.62 3.32 6.74
C GLY A 82 -13.02 3.13 6.14
N ALA A 83 -13.67 2.02 6.49
CA ALA A 83 -15.07 1.78 6.17
C ALA A 83 -16.00 2.75 6.91
#